data_AF-A0A662Q802-F1
#
_entry.id   AF-A0A662Q802-F1
#
_cell.length_a   1.000
_cell.length_b   1.000
_cell.length_c   1.000
_cell.angle_alpha   90.00
_cell.angle_beta   90.00
_cell.angle_gamma   90.00
#
_symmetry.space_group_name_H-M   'P 1'
#
loop_
_entity.id
_entity.type
_entity.pdbx_description
1 polymer ?
#
loop_
_entity_poly.entity_id
_entity_poly.type
_entity_poly.pdbx_seq_one_letter_code
_entity_poly.pdbx_strand_id
1 'polypeptide(L)'
;MAGLMAGLALGYLLLEFCEVGEMREASHILPEDLAMVLRRIRFVNAFTGENLSEFRIIEGVVGGYEAGGELYETWVLGFEDRPGGASADQDYLDVLVELKRVRGSSNVTVRIVQLGYDRIDVYVDDVYLGSIRPALEFQIDLAS
;
A
#
# COMPACT_ATOMS: atom_id res chain seq x y z
N MET A 1 10.71 -20.13 2.31
CA MET A 1 11.73 -19.12 2.69
C MET A 1 11.42 -17.71 2.18
N ALA A 2 10.75 -17.53 1.03
CA ALA A 2 10.39 -16.19 0.51
C ALA A 2 9.51 -15.33 1.45
N GLY A 3 8.63 -15.94 2.25
CA GLY A 3 7.78 -15.21 3.20
C GLY A 3 8.53 -14.55 4.37
N LEU A 4 9.70 -15.07 4.75
CA LEU A 4 10.50 -14.52 5.86
C LEU A 4 11.26 -13.26 5.43
N MET A 5 11.72 -13.20 4.19
CA MET A 5 12.47 -12.06 3.65
C MET A 5 11.54 -10.89 3.30
N ALA A 6 10.33 -11.16 2.82
CA ALA A 6 9.31 -10.12 2.62
C ALA A 6 8.86 -9.49 3.95
N GLY A 7 8.72 -10.30 5.01
CA GLY A 7 8.39 -9.80 6.36
C GLY A 7 9.51 -8.96 6.99
N LEU A 8 10.78 -9.28 6.72
CA LEU A 8 11.93 -8.49 7.17
C LEU A 8 12.05 -7.15 6.43
N ALA A 9 11.74 -7.11 5.13
CA ALA A 9 11.70 -5.87 4.38
C ALA A 9 10.60 -4.95 4.92
N LEU A 10 9.38 -5.45 5.10
CA LEU A 10 8.26 -4.69 5.68
C LEU A 10 8.58 -4.21 7.11
N GLY A 11 9.26 -5.03 7.91
CA GLY A 11 9.67 -4.69 9.28
C GLY A 11 10.77 -3.63 9.37
N TYR A 12 11.74 -3.63 8.44
CA TYR A 12 12.77 -2.58 8.36
C TYR A 12 12.18 -1.27 7.82
N LEU A 13 11.24 -1.37 6.89
CA LEU A 13 10.48 -0.26 6.32
C LEU A 13 9.62 0.46 7.36
N LEU A 14 8.92 -0.29 8.23
CA LEU A 14 8.15 0.27 9.34
C LEU A 14 8.98 1.16 10.28
N LEU A 15 10.30 0.95 10.38
CA LEU A 15 11.19 1.80 11.17
C LEU A 15 11.52 3.13 10.48
N GLU A 16 11.60 3.16 9.14
CA GLU A 16 11.81 4.39 8.36
C GLU A 16 10.56 5.29 8.38
N PHE A 17 9.35 4.70 8.26
CA PHE A 17 8.07 5.42 8.32
C PHE A 17 7.83 6.15 9.65
N CYS A 18 8.47 5.76 10.75
CA CYS A 18 8.31 6.41 12.06
C CYS A 18 9.09 7.73 12.21
N GLU A 19 10.02 8.07 11.29
CA GLU A 19 10.93 9.22 11.48
C GLU A 19 10.73 10.40 10.50
N VAL A 20 9.84 10.35 9.50
CA VAL A 20 9.77 11.43 8.49
C VAL A 20 8.35 11.85 8.12
N GLY A 21 8.11 13.17 8.22
CA GLY A 21 6.93 13.85 7.69
C GLY A 21 7.30 14.84 6.60
N GLU A 22 7.18 14.44 5.33
CA GLU A 22 6.99 15.34 4.19
C GLU A 22 6.07 14.69 3.14
N MET A 23 5.02 15.40 2.75
CA MET A 23 3.99 14.93 1.82
C MET A 23 4.55 14.72 0.41
N ARG A 24 4.23 13.60 -0.26
CA ARG A 24 4.63 13.35 -1.65
C ARG A 24 3.47 12.86 -2.52
N GLU A 25 3.42 13.30 -3.77
CA GLU A 25 2.47 12.72 -4.74
C GLU A 25 2.91 11.33 -5.18
N ALA A 26 1.94 10.43 -5.43
CA ALA A 26 2.18 9.06 -5.88
C ALA A 26 3.04 8.98 -7.16
N SER A 27 2.89 9.98 -8.03
CA SER A 27 3.62 10.16 -9.30
C SER A 27 5.13 10.29 -9.12
N HIS A 28 5.60 10.73 -7.95
CA HIS A 28 7.03 10.86 -7.66
C HIS A 28 7.66 9.56 -7.14
N ILE A 29 6.84 8.60 -6.71
CA ILE A 29 7.29 7.36 -6.06
C ILE A 29 7.09 6.15 -6.99
N LEU A 30 6.00 6.16 -7.76
CA LEU A 30 5.58 5.04 -8.58
C LEU A 30 5.73 5.32 -10.07
N PRO A 31 6.13 4.30 -10.86
CA PRO A 31 5.84 4.26 -12.28
C PRO A 31 4.36 4.53 -12.59
N GLU A 32 4.09 5.16 -13.73
CA GLU A 32 2.73 5.60 -14.12
C GLU A 32 1.71 4.47 -14.14
N ASP A 33 2.10 3.30 -14.64
CA ASP A 33 1.27 2.10 -14.68
C ASP A 33 0.88 1.60 -13.28
N LEU A 34 1.80 1.65 -12.32
CA LEU A 34 1.52 1.30 -10.92
C LEU A 34 0.70 2.38 -10.20
N ALA A 35 0.90 3.66 -10.54
CA ALA A 35 0.03 4.73 -10.05
C ALA A 35 -1.42 4.54 -10.53
N MET A 36 -1.63 4.02 -11.74
CA MET A 36 -2.97 3.64 -12.22
C MET A 36 -3.57 2.48 -11.42
N VAL A 37 -2.77 1.46 -11.06
CA VAL A 37 -3.24 0.36 -10.19
C VAL A 37 -3.78 0.90 -8.88
N LEU A 38 -3.08 1.81 -8.22
CA LEU A 38 -3.56 2.38 -6.95
C LEU A 38 -4.85 3.18 -7.11
N ARG A 39 -5.01 3.92 -8.22
CA ARG A 39 -6.24 4.69 -8.48
C ARG A 39 -7.48 3.80 -8.61
N ARG A 40 -7.30 2.53 -8.97
CA ARG A 40 -8.37 1.54 -9.04
C ARG A 40 -8.78 1.00 -7.67
N ILE A 41 -7.92 1.19 -6.66
CA ILE A 41 -8.16 0.71 -5.30
C ILE A 41 -8.78 1.83 -4.48
N ARG A 42 -9.91 1.53 -3.83
CA ARG A 42 -10.53 2.39 -2.83
C ARG A 42 -10.50 1.74 -1.47
N PHE A 43 -10.16 2.54 -0.48
CA PHE A 43 -10.16 2.17 0.92
C PHE A 43 -11.26 2.98 1.60
N VAL A 44 -12.13 2.31 2.34
CA VAL A 44 -13.31 2.92 2.93
C VAL A 44 -13.37 2.55 4.39
N ASN A 45 -13.48 3.54 5.27
CA ASN A 45 -13.79 3.26 6.66
C ASN A 45 -15.22 2.70 6.74
N ALA A 46 -15.36 1.46 7.18
CA ALA A 46 -16.65 0.76 7.20
C ALA A 46 -17.66 1.38 8.19
N PHE A 47 -17.19 2.16 9.17
CA PHE A 47 -18.05 2.81 10.16
C PHE A 47 -18.51 4.19 9.71
N THR A 48 -17.61 5.02 9.15
CA THR A 48 -17.95 6.37 8.71
C THR A 48 -18.45 6.41 7.26
N GLY A 49 -18.13 5.38 6.47
CA GLY A 49 -18.38 5.35 5.02
C GLY A 49 -17.45 6.28 4.24
N GLU A 50 -16.51 6.92 4.91
CA GLU A 50 -15.57 7.84 4.28
C GLU A 50 -14.56 7.05 3.47
N ASN A 51 -14.39 7.46 2.22
CA ASN A 51 -13.23 7.00 1.48
C ASN A 51 -12.00 7.63 2.11
N LEU A 52 -10.98 6.81 2.34
CA LEU A 52 -9.62 7.31 2.60
C LEU A 52 -9.00 7.94 1.32
N SER A 53 -9.81 8.14 0.27
CA SER A 53 -9.41 8.35 -1.13
C SER A 53 -8.77 9.71 -1.46
N GLU A 54 -8.27 10.43 -0.49
CA GLU A 54 -7.36 11.55 -0.72
C GLU A 54 -6.04 11.22 -0.05
N PHE A 55 -5.44 10.14 -0.53
CA PHE A 55 -4.22 9.58 0.03
C PHE A 55 -3.09 10.60 0.05
N ARG A 56 -2.82 11.13 1.23
CA ARG A 56 -1.50 11.66 1.57
C ARG A 56 -0.57 10.46 1.67
N ILE A 57 0.22 10.22 0.63
CA ILE A 57 1.34 9.29 0.77
C ILE A 57 2.34 9.97 1.67
N ILE A 58 2.55 9.37 2.83
CA ILE A 58 3.49 9.89 3.83
C ILE A 58 4.91 9.59 3.38
N GLU A 59 5.13 8.38 2.87
CA GLU A 59 6.41 7.92 2.37
C GLU A 59 6.22 6.72 1.44
N GLY A 60 7.23 6.47 0.62
CA GLY A 60 7.30 5.23 -0.12
C GLY A 60 8.72 4.84 -0.49
N VAL A 61 8.93 3.54 -0.58
CA VAL A 61 10.25 2.95 -0.79
C VAL A 61 10.19 1.99 -1.96
N VAL A 62 11.25 2.00 -2.75
CA VAL A 62 11.42 1.15 -3.93
C VAL A 62 12.52 0.15 -3.64
N GLY A 63 12.21 -1.13 -3.80
CA GLY A 63 13.15 -2.23 -3.66
C GLY A 63 13.10 -3.17 -4.85
N GLY A 64 14.12 -4.02 -4.97
CA GLY A 64 14.11 -5.13 -5.89
C GLY A 64 14.99 -6.26 -5.43
N TYR A 65 14.64 -7.48 -5.79
CA TYR A 65 15.43 -8.66 -5.48
C TYR A 65 15.28 -9.73 -6.55
N GLU A 66 16.32 -10.55 -6.71
CA GLU A 66 16.30 -11.70 -7.60
C GLU A 66 15.97 -12.97 -6.81
N ALA A 67 15.01 -13.75 -7.29
CA ALA A 67 14.69 -15.06 -6.74
C ALA A 67 14.24 -15.99 -7.86
N GLY A 68 14.84 -17.19 -7.94
CA GLY A 68 14.45 -18.18 -8.97
C GLY A 68 14.71 -17.76 -10.41
N GLY A 69 15.67 -16.85 -10.66
CA GLY A 69 15.96 -16.30 -11.98
C GLY A 69 15.00 -15.18 -12.42
N GLU A 70 14.07 -14.79 -11.56
CA GLU A 70 13.16 -13.66 -11.79
C GLU A 70 13.61 -12.45 -10.97
N LEU A 71 13.46 -11.26 -11.57
CA LEU A 71 13.68 -10.00 -10.89
C LEU A 71 12.34 -9.43 -10.42
N TYR A 72 12.20 -9.32 -9.11
CA TYR A 72 11.05 -8.72 -8.46
C TYR A 72 11.31 -7.25 -8.16
N GLU A 73 10.32 -6.42 -8.48
CA GLU A 73 10.27 -5.00 -8.15
C GLU A 73 9.16 -4.81 -7.10
N THR A 74 9.47 -4.08 -6.04
CA THR A 74 8.55 -3.86 -4.90
C THR A 74 8.48 -2.38 -4.58
N TRP A 75 7.26 -1.87 -4.36
CA TRP A 75 6.97 -0.54 -3.87
C TRP A 75 6.10 -0.64 -2.63
N VAL A 76 6.48 0.03 -1.55
CA VAL A 76 5.68 0.09 -0.32
C VAL A 76 5.27 1.52 -0.07
N LEU A 77 4.02 1.74 0.27
CA LEU A 77 3.40 3.05 0.46
C LEU A 77 2.64 3.08 1.78
N GLY A 78 2.83 4.15 2.54
CA GLY A 78 2.10 4.40 3.77
C GLY A 78 1.02 5.45 3.61
N PHE A 79 -0.15 5.17 4.21
CA PHE A 79 -1.34 6.01 4.17
C PHE A 79 -1.84 6.34 5.58
N GLU A 80 -2.29 7.59 5.73
CA GLU A 80 -2.97 8.13 6.91
C GLU A 80 -4.47 8.28 6.61
N ASP A 81 -5.34 7.92 7.55
CA ASP A 81 -6.80 7.98 7.39
C ASP A 81 -7.41 9.37 7.67
N ARG A 82 -6.61 10.37 8.10
CA ARG A 82 -7.10 11.70 8.49
C ARG A 82 -6.69 12.83 7.54
N PRO A 83 -7.63 13.54 6.90
CA PRO A 83 -7.33 14.69 6.04
C PRO A 83 -6.77 15.90 6.81
N GLY A 84 -7.01 16.00 8.13
CA GLY A 84 -6.54 17.09 9.00
C GLY A 84 -5.10 16.95 9.52
N GLY A 85 -4.45 15.81 9.28
CA GLY A 85 -3.13 15.47 9.81
C GLY A 85 -3.14 15.02 11.27
N ALA A 86 -2.13 14.21 11.62
CA ALA A 86 -1.89 13.51 12.87
C ALA A 86 -1.67 14.36 14.15
N SER A 87 -2.20 15.58 14.22
CA SER A 87 -2.05 16.43 15.42
C SER A 87 -2.90 15.96 16.62
N ALA A 88 -3.73 14.92 16.47
CA ALA A 88 -4.68 14.48 17.48
C ALA A 88 -4.57 13.01 17.91
N ASP A 89 -3.73 12.19 17.26
CA ASP A 89 -3.40 10.81 17.66
C ASP A 89 -1.94 10.52 17.31
N GLN A 90 -1.28 9.66 18.07
CA GLN A 90 0.10 9.24 17.79
C GLN A 90 0.20 8.17 16.69
N ASP A 91 -0.93 7.83 16.07
CA ASP A 91 -1.02 6.84 15.01
C ASP A 91 -0.96 7.58 13.66
N TYR A 92 0.23 7.65 13.09
CA TYR A 92 0.51 8.38 11.84
C TYR A 92 0.25 7.52 10.58
N LEU A 93 0.02 6.22 10.73
CA LEU A 93 0.00 5.26 9.64
C LEU A 93 -1.05 4.17 9.88
N ASP A 94 -2.12 4.18 9.09
CA ASP A 94 -3.25 3.25 9.26
C ASP A 94 -3.18 2.07 8.30
N VAL A 95 -2.69 2.33 7.08
CA VAL A 95 -2.63 1.33 6.01
C VAL A 95 -1.27 1.39 5.31
N LEU A 96 -0.68 0.21 5.12
CA LEU A 96 0.45 -0.01 4.22
C LEU A 96 -0.04 -0.74 2.98
N VAL A 97 0.41 -0.30 1.81
CA VAL A 97 0.20 -1.00 0.54
C VAL A 97 1.54 -1.34 -0.07
N GLU A 98 1.78 -2.63 -0.25
CA GLU A 98 2.88 -3.18 -1.03
C GLU A 98 2.38 -3.54 -2.43
N LEU A 99 3.01 -2.97 -3.44
CA LEU A 99 2.89 -3.39 -4.84
C LEU A 99 4.13 -4.20 -5.20
N LYS A 100 3.94 -5.40 -5.72
CA LYS A 100 5.03 -6.29 -6.13
C LYS A 100 4.78 -6.80 -7.54
N ARG A 101 5.80 -6.72 -8.39
CA ARG A 101 5.72 -7.15 -9.79
C ARG A 101 7.00 -7.87 -10.21
N VAL A 102 6.89 -8.91 -11.03
CA VAL A 102 8.03 -9.46 -11.77
C VAL A 102 8.34 -8.53 -12.94
N ARG A 103 9.57 -8.06 -13.09
CA ARG A 103 9.95 -7.10 -14.15
C ARG A 103 9.45 -7.59 -15.52
N GLY A 104 8.66 -6.74 -16.19
CA GLY A 104 8.06 -7.04 -17.50
C GLY A 104 6.72 -7.77 -17.48
N SER A 105 6.22 -8.17 -16.30
CA SER A 105 4.88 -8.73 -16.12
C SER A 105 3.80 -7.65 -16.17
N SER A 106 2.61 -7.96 -16.70
CA SER A 106 1.43 -7.10 -16.58
C SER A 106 0.67 -7.32 -15.26
N ASN A 107 0.98 -8.39 -14.52
CA ASN A 107 0.35 -8.68 -13.23
C ASN A 107 1.13 -8.06 -12.08
N VAL A 108 0.40 -7.34 -11.24
CA VAL A 108 0.88 -6.73 -9.99
C VAL A 108 0.20 -7.44 -8.82
N THR A 109 1.00 -7.96 -7.90
CA THR A 109 0.50 -8.43 -6.60
C THR A 109 0.39 -7.22 -5.68
N VAL A 110 -0.79 -7.02 -5.11
CA VAL A 110 -1.08 -5.98 -4.14
C VAL A 110 -1.27 -6.65 -2.80
N ARG A 111 -0.50 -6.23 -1.80
CA ARG A 111 -0.70 -6.62 -0.40
C ARG A 111 -0.98 -5.37 0.42
N ILE A 112 -2.04 -5.42 1.19
CA ILE A 112 -2.50 -4.35 2.05
C ILE A 112 -2.41 -4.84 3.48
N VAL A 113 -1.79 -4.07 4.37
CA VAL A 113 -1.69 -4.35 5.80
C VAL A 113 -2.30 -3.19 6.56
N GLN A 114 -3.14 -3.50 7.52
CA GLN A 114 -3.70 -2.49 8.42
C GLN A 114 -2.90 -2.47 9.72
N LEU A 115 -2.54 -1.26 10.15
CA LEU A 115 -1.83 -1.03 11.42
C LEU A 115 -2.75 -0.37 12.45
N GLY A 116 -3.69 0.46 12.00
CA GLY A 116 -4.73 1.06 12.85
C GLY A 116 -5.79 0.06 13.30
N TYR A 117 -6.68 0.49 14.20
CA TYR A 117 -7.75 -0.34 14.77
C TYR A 117 -9.08 -0.26 14.00
N ASP A 118 -9.20 0.68 13.07
CA ASP A 118 -10.42 0.91 12.30
C ASP A 118 -10.78 -0.28 11.41
N ARG A 119 -12.02 -0.35 10.94
CA ARG A 119 -12.38 -1.37 9.96
C ARG A 119 -12.31 -0.77 8.58
N ILE A 120 -11.28 -1.11 7.82
CA ILE A 120 -11.12 -0.60 6.45
C ILE A 120 -11.57 -1.67 5.44
N ASP A 121 -12.56 -1.30 4.63
CA ASP A 121 -13.06 -2.06 3.49
C ASP A 121 -12.31 -1.66 2.21
N VAL A 122 -11.95 -2.66 1.41
CA VAL A 122 -11.20 -2.49 0.15
C VAL A 122 -12.11 -2.80 -1.03
N TYR A 123 -12.07 -1.92 -2.01
CA TYR A 123 -12.75 -2.07 -3.29
C TYR A 123 -11.74 -1.93 -4.43
N VAL A 124 -11.93 -2.69 -5.50
CA VAL A 124 -11.18 -2.54 -6.76
C VAL A 124 -12.18 -2.35 -7.89
N ASP A 125 -12.06 -1.24 -8.63
CA ASP A 125 -13.02 -0.88 -9.69
C ASP A 125 -14.47 -0.93 -9.20
N ASP A 126 -14.70 -0.38 -8.00
CA ASP A 126 -15.97 -0.37 -7.25
C ASP A 126 -16.51 -1.76 -6.83
N VAL A 127 -15.76 -2.84 -7.05
CA VAL A 127 -16.09 -4.18 -6.56
C VAL A 127 -15.54 -4.39 -5.16
N TYR A 128 -16.41 -4.76 -4.21
CA TYR A 128 -16.01 -5.07 -2.85
C TYR A 128 -15.13 -6.33 -2.80
N LEU A 129 -13.92 -6.18 -2.27
CA LEU A 129 -12.94 -7.26 -2.13
C LEU A 129 -12.95 -7.86 -0.72
N GLY A 130 -13.18 -7.03 0.30
CA GLY A 130 -13.21 -7.45 1.71
C GLY A 130 -12.73 -6.38 2.68
N SER A 131 -12.81 -6.66 3.97
CA SER A 131 -12.16 -5.84 5.01
C SER A 131 -10.73 -6.33 5.28
N ILE A 132 -9.79 -5.43 5.57
CA ILE A 132 -8.41 -5.80 5.90
C ILE A 132 -8.35 -6.45 7.30
N ARG A 133 -7.96 -7.73 7.42
CA ARG A 133 -7.76 -8.42 8.72
C ARG A 133 -6.77 -9.60 8.67
N PRO A 134 -5.53 -9.47 9.19
CA PRO A 134 -4.76 -8.22 9.38
C PRO A 134 -4.18 -7.70 8.05
N ALA A 135 -4.26 -8.52 7.01
CA ALA A 135 -3.77 -8.21 5.68
C ALA A 135 -4.77 -8.71 4.63
N LEU A 136 -4.73 -8.10 3.46
CA LEU A 136 -5.45 -8.52 2.27
C LEU A 136 -4.45 -8.58 1.11
N GLU A 137 -4.47 -9.66 0.34
CA GLU A 137 -3.59 -9.82 -0.82
C GLU A 137 -4.42 -10.23 -2.03
N PHE A 138 -4.17 -9.59 -3.17
CA PHE A 138 -4.81 -9.89 -4.44
C PHE A 138 -3.90 -9.52 -5.62
N GLN A 139 -4.30 -9.90 -6.83
CA GLN A 139 -3.59 -9.56 -8.06
C GLN A 139 -4.46 -8.64 -8.93
N ILE A 140 -3.81 -7.67 -9.57
CA ILE A 140 -4.41 -6.79 -10.56
C ILE A 140 -3.58 -6.87 -11.85
N ASP A 141 -4.27 -6.98 -12.98
CA ASP A 141 -3.66 -6.86 -14.30
C ASP A 141 -3.64 -5.39 -14.73
N LEU A 142 -2.51 -4.95 -15.29
CA LEU A 142 -2.34 -3.61 -15.86
C LEU A 142 -3.18 -3.38 -17.12
N ALA A 143 -3.62 -4.45 -17.79
CA ALA A 143 -4.36 -4.37 -19.05
C ALA A 143 -5.89 -4.29 -18.92
N SER A 144 -6.43 -4.42 -17.70
CA SER A 144 -7.88 -4.45 -17.42
C SER A 144 -8.47 -3.06 -17.17
#